data_AF-A0A0N4VZ53-F1
#
_entry.id   AF-A0A0N4VZ53-F1
#
_cell.length_a   1.000
_cell.length_b   1.000
_cell.length_c   1.000
_cell.angle_alpha   90.00
_cell.angle_beta   90.00
_cell.angle_gamma   90.00
#
_symmetry.space_group_name_H-M   'P 1'
#
loop_
_entity.id
_entity.type
_entity.pdbx_description
1 polymer ?
#
loop_
_entity_poly.entity_id
_entity_poly.type
_entity_poly.pdbx_seq_one_letter_code
_entity_poly.pdbx_strand_id
1 'polypeptide(L)'
;MEMEEAGAGSWVNPYKEFDKLSRKVMALLPTIAIKCDNELSKTIRTDDPKRESIMAVVSEQSALVKEVVRITLREIWDKCCSKSSDEVIELLESAGICDAERLKNHLTECEEMKSALDKLSQKLECPLSQISRKADEALMTTASLSKKSSEMKEELNREGLQVEELRQRMEKGRNQVVNPGDDQDDIDNDSNSHMVQRGVRLDCLLQDSQQATSMQSTQRSLRHTQNVESKSELRIRGSSGT
;
A
#
# COMPACT_ATOMS: atom_id res chain seq x y z
N MET A 1 12.74 20.26 -5.32
CA MET A 1 11.48 19.49 -5.31
C MET A 1 10.42 20.55 -5.27
N GLU A 2 9.98 20.93 -6.46
CA GLU A 2 9.01 21.99 -6.68
C GLU A 2 7.70 21.51 -6.06
N MET A 3 7.16 22.29 -5.13
CA MET A 3 5.80 22.05 -4.65
C MET A 3 4.88 22.47 -5.77
N GLU A 4 4.35 21.48 -6.51
CA GLU A 4 3.18 21.71 -7.34
C GLU A 4 2.07 22.25 -6.43
N GLU A 5 1.72 23.51 -6.64
CA GLU A 5 0.42 24.05 -6.30
C GLU A 5 -0.62 23.10 -6.88
N ALA A 6 -1.17 22.22 -6.03
CA ALA A 6 -2.41 21.53 -6.31
C ALA A 6 -3.46 22.63 -6.48
N GLY A 7 -3.69 22.99 -7.74
CA GLY A 7 -4.66 23.98 -8.15
C GLY A 7 -5.95 23.72 -7.40
N ALA A 8 -6.44 24.77 -6.75
CA ALA A 8 -7.68 24.80 -6.00
C ALA A 8 -8.75 24.00 -6.76
N GLY A 9 -8.95 22.75 -6.34
CA GLY A 9 -10.03 21.92 -6.82
C GLY A 9 -11.27 22.75 -6.62
N SER A 10 -11.89 23.16 -7.72
CA SER A 10 -13.10 23.97 -7.70
C SER A 10 -14.18 23.13 -7.04
N TRP A 11 -14.24 23.19 -5.71
CA TRP A 11 -15.40 22.83 -4.94
C TRP A 11 -16.51 23.69 -5.49
N VAL A 12 -17.27 23.14 -6.44
CA VAL A 12 -18.58 23.67 -6.79
C VAL A 12 -19.38 23.45 -5.53
N ASN A 13 -19.31 24.46 -4.67
CA ASN A 13 -19.87 24.42 -3.35
C ASN A 13 -21.37 24.10 -3.56
N PRO A 14 -21.86 22.91 -3.16
CA PRO A 14 -23.23 22.50 -3.44
C PRO A 14 -24.24 23.51 -2.87
N TYR A 15 -23.82 24.27 -1.85
CA TYR A 15 -24.54 25.37 -1.25
C TYR A 15 -24.78 26.52 -2.27
N LYS A 16 -23.78 26.85 -3.11
CA LYS A 16 -23.87 27.91 -4.13
C LYS A 16 -24.80 27.52 -5.29
N GLU A 17 -24.74 26.28 -5.77
CA GLU A 17 -25.62 25.83 -6.86
C GLU A 17 -27.06 25.64 -6.38
N PHE A 18 -27.26 25.16 -5.14
CA PHE A 18 -28.60 25.09 -4.53
C PHE A 18 -29.22 26.49 -4.37
N ASP A 19 -28.45 27.44 -3.83
CA ASP A 19 -28.93 28.82 -3.65
C ASP A 19 -29.24 29.50 -4.99
N LYS A 20 -28.43 29.25 -6.02
CA LYS A 20 -28.69 29.71 -7.40
C LYS A 20 -29.96 29.10 -7.98
N LEU A 21 -30.21 27.80 -7.76
CA LEU A 21 -31.44 27.14 -8.19
C LEU A 21 -32.67 27.69 -7.45
N SER A 22 -32.58 27.83 -6.13
CA SER A 22 -33.61 28.44 -5.28
C SER A 22 -34.00 29.83 -5.80
N ARG A 23 -33.01 30.69 -6.07
CA ARG A 23 -33.24 32.01 -6.65
C ARG A 23 -33.93 31.96 -8.01
N LYS A 24 -33.53 31.05 -8.91
CA LYS A 24 -34.19 30.87 -10.22
C LYS A 24 -35.66 30.47 -10.06
N VAL A 25 -35.96 29.50 -9.20
CA VAL A 25 -37.34 29.04 -8.97
C VAL A 25 -38.19 30.18 -8.41
N MET A 26 -37.69 30.89 -7.40
CA MET A 26 -38.41 32.02 -6.79
C MET A 26 -38.63 33.19 -7.75
N ALA A 27 -37.72 33.40 -8.70
CA ALA A 27 -37.86 34.44 -9.74
C ALA A 27 -38.92 34.10 -10.81
N LEU A 28 -39.24 32.82 -11.01
CA LEU A 28 -40.27 32.39 -11.98
C LEU A 28 -41.69 32.61 -11.45
N LEU A 29 -41.90 32.57 -10.13
CA LEU A 29 -43.25 32.66 -9.54
C LEU A 29 -43.98 33.98 -9.88
N PRO A 30 -43.35 35.17 -9.80
CA PRO A 30 -44.01 36.41 -10.22
C PRO A 30 -44.42 36.44 -11.70
N THR A 31 -43.75 35.65 -12.56
CA THR A 31 -44.08 35.61 -14.00
C THR A 31 -45.43 34.96 -14.27
N ILE A 32 -45.96 34.16 -13.33
CA ILE A 32 -47.28 33.54 -13.43
C ILE A 32 -48.36 34.62 -13.38
N ALA A 33 -48.30 35.50 -12.37
CA ALA A 33 -49.25 36.61 -12.23
C ALA A 33 -49.22 37.54 -13.45
N ILE A 34 -48.03 37.84 -13.98
CA ILE A 34 -47.86 38.65 -15.20
C ILE A 34 -48.50 37.97 -16.41
N LYS A 35 -48.30 36.67 -16.60
CA LYS A 35 -48.92 35.93 -17.72
C LYS A 35 -50.44 35.87 -17.60
N CYS A 36 -50.96 35.65 -16.39
CA CYS A 36 -52.40 35.68 -16.13
C CYS A 36 -53.00 37.06 -16.46
N ASP A 37 -52.35 38.15 -16.01
CA ASP A 37 -52.81 39.51 -16.28
C ASP A 37 -52.79 39.84 -17.78
N ASN A 38 -51.72 39.46 -18.48
CA ASN A 38 -51.59 39.63 -19.93
C ASN A 38 -52.69 38.89 -20.70
N GLU A 39 -53.07 37.68 -20.26
CA GLU A 39 -54.11 36.90 -20.93
C GLU A 39 -55.50 37.48 -20.67
N LEU A 40 -55.79 37.89 -19.43
CA LEU A 40 -57.05 38.55 -19.09
C LEU A 40 -57.23 39.86 -19.86
N SER A 41 -56.16 40.63 -20.05
CA SER A 41 -56.17 41.90 -20.78
C SER A 41 -56.60 41.78 -22.25
N LYS A 42 -56.54 40.58 -22.83
CA LYS A 42 -57.02 40.33 -24.21
C LYS A 42 -58.54 40.27 -24.30
N THR A 43 -59.23 40.00 -23.20
CA THR A 43 -60.67 39.66 -23.19
C THR A 43 -61.49 40.55 -22.25
N ILE A 44 -60.86 41.10 -21.21
CA ILE A 44 -61.52 41.89 -20.16
C ILE A 44 -60.74 43.20 -19.97
N ARG A 45 -61.46 44.32 -19.89
CA ARG A 45 -60.84 45.63 -19.63
C ARG A 45 -60.23 45.70 -18.24
N THR A 46 -59.23 46.55 -18.07
CA THR A 46 -58.46 46.71 -16.83
C THR A 46 -59.31 47.13 -15.63
N ASP A 47 -60.40 47.86 -15.87
CA ASP A 47 -61.34 48.39 -14.87
C ASP A 47 -62.52 47.46 -14.55
N ASP A 48 -62.57 46.25 -15.14
CA ASP A 48 -63.64 45.30 -14.88
C ASP A 48 -63.48 44.66 -13.49
N PRO A 49 -64.52 44.70 -12.63
CA PRO A 49 -64.45 44.14 -11.27
C PRO A 49 -64.20 42.62 -11.25
N LYS A 50 -64.55 41.89 -12.32
CA LYS A 50 -64.24 40.46 -12.45
C LYS A 50 -62.76 40.23 -12.70
N ARG A 51 -62.10 41.08 -13.50
CA ARG A 51 -60.65 41.00 -13.73
C ARG A 51 -59.89 41.26 -12.43
N GLU A 52 -60.31 42.26 -11.67
CA GLU A 52 -59.75 42.56 -10.34
C GLU A 52 -59.91 41.37 -9.38
N SER A 53 -61.12 40.79 -9.29
CA SER A 53 -61.37 39.61 -8.47
C SER A 53 -60.51 38.40 -8.86
N ILE A 54 -60.37 38.11 -10.17
CA ILE A 54 -59.51 37.02 -10.65
C ILE A 54 -58.04 37.30 -10.29
N MET A 55 -57.55 38.52 -10.50
CA MET A 55 -56.18 38.89 -10.19
C MET A 55 -55.87 38.85 -8.68
N ALA A 56 -56.85 39.14 -7.83
CA ALA A 56 -56.73 38.95 -6.38
C ALA A 56 -56.49 37.47 -6.03
N VAL A 57 -57.29 36.56 -6.59
CA VAL A 57 -57.12 35.11 -6.39
C VAL A 57 -55.78 34.62 -6.94
N VAL A 58 -55.38 35.06 -8.14
CA VAL A 58 -54.07 34.71 -8.72
C VAL A 58 -52.92 35.17 -7.82
N SER A 59 -53.04 36.36 -7.24
CA SER A 59 -52.03 36.91 -6.32
C SER A 59 -51.95 36.12 -5.02
N GLU A 60 -53.11 35.78 -4.43
CA GLU A 60 -53.19 34.95 -3.22
C GLU A 60 -52.59 33.56 -3.45
N GLN A 61 -52.98 32.88 -4.52
CA GLN A 61 -52.44 31.56 -4.86
C GLN A 61 -50.94 31.61 -5.18
N SER A 62 -50.48 32.66 -5.87
CA SER A 62 -49.05 32.86 -6.14
C SER A 62 -48.25 33.06 -4.86
N ALA A 63 -48.80 33.77 -3.87
CA ALA A 63 -48.18 33.95 -2.56
C ALA A 63 -48.11 32.63 -1.77
N LEU A 64 -49.19 31.84 -1.79
CA LEU A 64 -49.22 30.52 -1.14
C LEU A 64 -48.20 29.56 -1.77
N VAL A 65 -48.16 29.48 -3.11
CA VAL A 65 -47.16 28.65 -3.81
C VAL A 65 -45.74 29.10 -3.48
N LYS A 66 -45.49 30.42 -3.45
CA LYS A 66 -44.19 30.97 -3.07
C LYS A 66 -43.76 30.53 -1.68
N GLU A 67 -44.67 30.53 -0.73
CA GLU A 67 -44.37 30.12 0.64
C GLU A 67 -44.14 28.60 0.74
N VAL A 68 -44.94 27.78 0.08
CA VAL A 68 -44.75 26.32 0.01
C VAL A 68 -43.41 25.96 -0.62
N VAL A 69 -43.03 26.62 -1.72
CA VAL A 69 -41.74 26.44 -2.38
C VAL A 69 -40.60 26.85 -1.44
N ARG A 70 -40.73 27.99 -0.75
CA ARG A 70 -39.73 28.48 0.20
C ARG A 70 -39.53 27.51 1.37
N ILE A 71 -40.60 26.96 1.93
CA ILE A 71 -40.55 25.97 3.02
C ILE A 71 -39.91 24.69 2.51
N THR A 72 -40.38 24.14 1.38
CA THR A 72 -39.85 22.91 0.79
C THR A 72 -38.35 23.02 0.49
N LEU A 73 -37.90 24.14 -0.09
CA LEU A 73 -36.48 24.37 -0.35
C LEU A 73 -35.67 24.43 0.95
N ARG A 74 -36.20 25.03 2.02
CA ARG A 74 -35.55 25.03 3.33
C ARG A 74 -35.49 23.63 3.93
N GLU A 75 -36.55 22.83 3.84
CA GLU A 75 -36.54 21.46 4.36
C GLU A 75 -35.56 20.56 3.60
N ILE A 76 -35.47 20.72 2.27
CA ILE A 76 -34.47 20.02 1.44
C ILE A 76 -33.07 20.45 1.89
N TRP A 77 -32.86 21.75 2.10
CA TRP A 77 -31.60 22.28 2.60
C TRP A 77 -31.20 21.64 3.95
N ASP A 78 -32.10 21.68 4.93
CA ASP A 78 -31.81 21.16 6.26
C ASP A 78 -31.53 19.64 6.25
N LYS A 79 -32.18 18.88 5.36
CA LYS A 79 -31.94 17.43 5.18
C LYS A 79 -30.65 17.13 4.42
N CYS A 80 -30.38 17.82 3.32
CA CYS A 80 -29.21 17.56 2.48
C CYS A 80 -27.92 18.12 3.09
N CYS A 81 -28.02 19.24 3.81
CA CYS A 81 -26.93 19.83 4.58
C CYS A 81 -27.00 19.41 6.06
N SER A 82 -27.54 18.21 6.33
CA SER A 82 -27.36 17.51 7.61
C SER A 82 -25.91 17.72 8.02
N LYS A 83 -25.70 18.47 9.10
CA LYS A 83 -24.37 18.84 9.58
C LYS A 83 -23.54 17.56 9.69
N SER A 84 -22.68 17.31 8.71
CA SER A 84 -21.48 16.52 8.97
C SER A 84 -20.87 17.19 10.17
N SER A 85 -20.72 16.45 11.28
CA SER A 85 -20.14 17.00 12.51
C SER A 85 -18.91 17.80 12.11
N ASP A 86 -18.83 19.07 12.50
CA ASP A 86 -17.67 19.91 12.17
C ASP A 86 -16.37 19.20 12.59
N GLU A 87 -16.43 18.40 13.66
CA GLU A 87 -15.38 17.49 14.11
C GLU A 87 -14.96 16.44 13.06
N VAL A 88 -15.89 15.86 12.30
CA VAL A 88 -15.57 14.90 11.22
C VAL A 88 -14.91 15.63 10.05
N ILE A 89 -15.34 16.85 9.73
CA ILE A 89 -14.71 17.66 8.69
C ILE A 89 -13.28 18.00 9.11
N GLU A 90 -13.10 18.54 10.31
CA GLU A 90 -11.77 18.88 10.86
C GLU A 90 -10.86 17.65 10.91
N LEU A 91 -11.39 16.48 11.29
CA LEU A 91 -10.62 15.23 11.31
C LEU A 91 -10.20 14.80 9.91
N LEU A 92 -11.10 14.86 8.92
CA LEU A 92 -10.78 14.54 7.53
C LEU A 92 -9.75 15.53 6.95
N GLU A 93 -9.89 16.82 7.24
CA GLU A 93 -8.92 17.85 6.85
C GLU A 93 -7.55 17.62 7.49
N SER A 94 -7.51 17.28 8.78
CA SER A 94 -6.27 16.95 9.49
C SER A 94 -5.57 15.70 8.92
N ALA A 95 -6.35 14.77 8.37
CA ALA A 95 -5.86 13.59 7.66
C ALA A 95 -5.51 13.87 6.18
N GLY A 96 -5.70 15.11 5.69
CA GLY A 96 -5.46 15.48 4.28
C GLY A 96 -6.48 14.89 3.30
N ILE A 97 -7.62 14.43 3.79
CA ILE A 97 -8.70 13.83 3.02
C ILE A 97 -9.69 14.93 2.65
N CYS A 98 -9.41 15.60 1.53
CA CYS A 98 -10.17 16.76 1.08
C CYS A 98 -11.25 16.44 0.05
N ASP A 99 -11.48 15.17 -0.30
CA ASP A 99 -12.51 14.82 -1.28
C ASP A 99 -12.99 13.37 -1.12
N ALA A 100 -14.12 13.07 -1.75
CA ALA A 100 -14.77 11.78 -1.65
C ALA A 100 -13.95 10.64 -2.28
N GLU A 101 -13.14 10.93 -3.30
CA GLU A 101 -12.29 9.92 -3.95
C GLU A 101 -11.12 9.55 -3.04
N ARG A 102 -10.45 10.54 -2.44
CA ARG A 102 -9.43 10.33 -1.40
C ARG A 102 -9.98 9.56 -0.21
N LEU A 103 -11.16 9.91 0.28
CA LEU A 103 -11.79 9.18 1.40
C LEU A 103 -12.03 7.72 1.02
N LYS A 104 -12.57 7.47 -0.17
CA LYS A 104 -12.82 6.11 -0.68
C LYS A 104 -11.52 5.32 -0.81
N ASN A 105 -10.46 5.91 -1.36
CA ASN A 105 -9.17 5.27 -1.49
C ASN A 105 -8.58 4.92 -0.12
N HIS A 106 -8.61 5.87 0.83
CA HIS A 106 -8.12 5.65 2.18
C HIS A 106 -8.89 4.53 2.91
N LEU A 107 -10.21 4.45 2.74
CA LEU A 107 -11.02 3.36 3.30
C LEU A 107 -10.67 2.01 2.68
N THR A 108 -10.43 1.98 1.37
CA THR A 108 -10.02 0.77 0.65
C THR A 108 -8.65 0.28 1.14
N GLU A 109 -7.67 1.18 1.26
CA GLU A 109 -6.35 0.86 1.80
C GLU A 109 -6.42 0.34 3.24
N CYS A 110 -7.25 0.93 4.10
CA CYS A 110 -7.50 0.43 5.44
C CYS A 110 -8.10 -0.99 5.45
N GLU A 111 -9.02 -1.28 4.53
CA GLU A 111 -9.64 -2.61 4.40
C GLU A 111 -8.62 -3.66 3.92
N GLU A 112 -7.78 -3.31 2.95
CA GLU A 112 -6.69 -4.16 2.47
C GLU A 112 -5.68 -4.45 3.60
N MET A 113 -5.29 -3.42 4.35
CA MET A 113 -4.37 -3.56 5.48
C MET A 113 -4.96 -4.45 6.59
N LYS A 114 -6.24 -4.28 6.90
CA LYS A 114 -6.96 -5.15 7.84
C LYS A 114 -7.00 -6.60 7.35
N SER A 115 -7.31 -6.82 6.06
CA SER A 115 -7.28 -8.16 5.46
C SER A 115 -5.89 -8.80 5.53
N ALA A 116 -4.83 -8.01 5.33
CA ALA A 116 -3.45 -8.48 5.46
C ALA A 116 -3.11 -8.87 6.90
N LEU A 117 -3.52 -8.06 7.89
CA LEU A 117 -3.36 -8.37 9.31
C LEU A 117 -4.15 -9.63 9.71
N ASP A 118 -5.38 -9.80 9.22
CA ASP A 118 -6.18 -11.00 9.49
C ASP A 118 -5.51 -12.26 8.93
N LYS A 119 -4.97 -12.20 7.70
CA LYS A 119 -4.19 -13.29 7.10
C LYS A 119 -2.93 -13.59 7.91
N LEU A 120 -2.24 -12.57 8.43
CA LEU A 120 -1.07 -12.75 9.29
C LEU A 120 -1.44 -13.41 10.61
N SER A 121 -2.52 -12.96 11.26
CA SER A 121 -3.06 -13.59 12.47
C SER A 121 -3.37 -15.07 12.27
N GLN A 122 -4.02 -15.42 11.15
CA GLN A 122 -4.30 -16.82 10.80
C GLN A 122 -3.01 -17.63 10.61
N LYS A 123 -2.03 -17.10 9.85
CA LYS A 123 -0.76 -17.79 9.61
C LYS A 123 0.09 -17.98 10.86
N LEU A 124 0.02 -17.03 11.79
CA LEU A 124 0.75 -17.07 13.06
C LEU A 124 -0.04 -17.78 14.17
N GLU A 125 -1.25 -18.24 13.88
CA GLU A 125 -2.17 -18.88 14.82
C GLU A 125 -2.32 -18.09 16.13
N CYS A 126 -2.40 -16.75 16.02
CA CYS A 126 -2.47 -15.86 17.17
C CYS A 126 -3.49 -14.74 16.96
N PRO A 127 -4.09 -14.17 18.04
CA PRO A 127 -4.99 -13.03 17.91
C PRO A 127 -4.31 -11.80 17.30
N LEU A 128 -5.07 -10.97 16.58
CA LEU A 128 -4.58 -9.72 15.96
C LEU A 128 -3.78 -8.83 16.94
N SER A 129 -4.25 -8.74 18.18
CA SER A 129 -3.63 -7.96 19.26
C SER A 129 -2.24 -8.47 19.69
N GLN A 130 -1.86 -9.68 19.28
CA GLN A 130 -0.58 -10.31 19.64
C GLN A 130 0.39 -10.41 18.46
N ILE A 131 -0.02 -10.01 17.24
CA ILE A 131 0.83 -10.09 16.04
C ILE A 131 2.17 -9.36 16.27
N SER A 132 2.15 -8.15 16.82
CA SER A 132 3.38 -7.38 17.07
C SER A 132 4.33 -8.13 18.00
N ARG A 133 3.84 -8.64 19.13
CA ARG A 133 4.67 -9.43 20.07
C ARG A 133 5.22 -10.68 19.41
N LYS A 134 4.41 -11.39 18.61
CA LYS A 134 4.83 -12.59 17.88
C LYS A 134 5.88 -12.28 16.81
N ALA A 135 5.76 -11.13 16.14
CA ALA A 135 6.75 -10.66 15.19
C ALA A 135 8.10 -10.39 15.89
N ASP A 136 8.08 -9.74 17.06
CA ASP A 136 9.30 -9.49 17.84
C ASP A 136 9.95 -10.80 18.34
N GLU A 137 9.15 -11.75 18.84
CA GLU A 137 9.62 -13.09 19.22
C GLU A 137 10.29 -13.82 18.04
N ALA A 138 9.67 -13.76 16.86
CA ALA A 138 10.20 -14.38 15.65
C ALA A 138 11.50 -13.69 15.16
N LEU A 139 11.58 -12.36 15.25
CA LEU A 139 12.78 -11.61 14.91
C LEU A 139 13.95 -11.98 15.83
N MET A 140 13.73 -12.03 17.14
CA MET A 140 14.75 -12.41 18.12
C MET A 140 15.22 -13.87 17.93
N THR A 141 14.28 -14.76 17.62
CA THR A 141 14.60 -16.18 17.33
C THR A 141 15.41 -16.29 16.05
N THR A 142 15.05 -15.56 15.00
CA THR A 142 15.76 -15.54 13.73
C THR A 142 17.19 -14.99 13.89
N ALA A 143 17.36 -13.92 14.66
CA ALA A 143 18.67 -13.36 14.98
C ALA A 143 19.56 -14.35 15.74
N SER A 144 18.99 -15.05 16.74
CA SER A 144 19.73 -16.07 17.49
C SER A 144 20.13 -17.26 16.62
N LEU A 145 19.24 -17.73 15.74
CA LEU A 145 19.54 -18.83 14.81
C LEU A 145 20.60 -18.42 13.79
N SER A 146 20.51 -17.19 13.26
CA SER A 146 21.52 -16.64 12.35
C SER A 146 22.91 -16.61 12.98
N LYS A 147 23.02 -16.15 14.24
CA LYS A 147 24.28 -16.16 14.99
C LYS A 147 24.84 -17.57 15.20
N LYS A 148 24.00 -18.53 15.61
CA LYS A 148 24.44 -19.93 15.75
C LYS A 148 24.88 -20.52 14.42
N SER A 149 24.19 -20.18 13.33
CA SER A 149 24.57 -20.62 12.00
C SER A 149 25.92 -20.06 11.55
N SER A 150 26.26 -18.82 11.90
CA SER A 150 27.59 -18.27 11.62
C SER A 150 28.68 -18.95 12.45
N GLU A 151 28.42 -19.21 13.73
CA GLU A 151 29.36 -19.91 14.62
C GLU A 151 29.67 -21.33 14.10
N MET A 152 28.64 -22.11 13.76
CA MET A 152 28.82 -23.46 13.19
C MET A 152 29.57 -23.42 11.86
N LYS A 153 29.35 -22.39 11.03
CA LYS A 153 30.08 -22.22 9.77
C LYS A 153 31.57 -21.93 10.00
N GLU A 154 31.90 -21.13 11.00
CA GLU A 154 33.29 -20.85 11.38
C GLU A 154 33.99 -22.10 11.93
N GLU A 155 33.28 -22.90 12.72
CA GLU A 155 33.78 -24.18 13.24
C GLU A 155 34.03 -25.20 12.12
N LEU A 156 33.07 -25.35 11.20
CA LEU A 156 33.22 -26.21 10.03
C LEU A 156 34.43 -25.80 9.17
N ASN A 157 34.64 -24.48 8.96
CA ASN A 157 35.81 -24.00 8.23
C ASN A 157 37.13 -24.33 8.95
N ARG A 158 37.14 -24.22 10.29
CA ARG A 158 38.31 -24.56 11.11
C ARG A 158 38.65 -26.05 11.01
N GLU A 159 37.66 -26.93 11.13
CA GLU A 159 37.85 -28.37 10.97
C GLU A 159 38.29 -28.73 9.55
N GLY A 160 37.71 -28.07 8.53
CA GLY A 160 38.14 -28.23 7.14
C GLY A 160 39.62 -27.92 6.93
N LEU A 161 40.15 -26.87 7.56
CA LEU A 161 41.58 -26.55 7.53
C LEU A 161 42.42 -27.63 8.22
N GLN A 162 41.97 -28.14 9.37
CA GLN A 162 42.69 -29.21 10.08
C GLN A 162 42.76 -30.51 9.27
N VAL A 163 41.65 -30.89 8.62
CA VAL A 163 41.60 -32.07 7.75
C VAL A 163 42.54 -31.89 6.55
N GLU A 164 42.57 -30.71 5.94
CA GLU A 164 43.47 -30.42 4.82
C GLU A 164 44.95 -30.44 5.24
N GLU A 165 45.29 -29.90 6.42
CA GLU A 165 46.64 -30.01 6.99
C GLU A 165 47.05 -31.47 7.23
N LEU A 166 46.16 -32.28 7.82
CA LEU A 166 46.38 -33.71 8.04
C LEU A 166 46.57 -34.45 6.71
N ARG A 167 45.75 -34.15 5.71
CA ARG A 167 45.87 -34.72 4.35
C ARG A 167 47.25 -34.42 3.77
N GLN A 168 47.70 -33.16 3.83
CA GLN A 168 49.02 -32.76 3.34
C GLN A 168 50.17 -33.45 4.10
N ARG A 169 50.05 -33.66 5.42
CA ARG A 169 51.06 -34.42 6.20
C ARG A 169 51.09 -35.89 5.78
N MET A 170 49.95 -36.53 5.60
CA MET A 170 49.89 -37.91 5.11
C MET A 170 50.48 -38.06 3.71
N GLU A 171 50.19 -37.12 2.80
CA GLU A 171 50.75 -37.07 1.45
C GLU A 171 52.29 -36.96 1.48
N LYS A 172 52.84 -36.06 2.31
CA LYS A 172 54.29 -35.91 2.52
C LYS A 172 54.93 -37.19 3.07
N GLY A 173 54.28 -37.85 4.02
CA GLY A 173 54.75 -39.12 4.57
C GLY A 173 54.76 -40.24 3.52
N ARG A 174 53.72 -40.32 2.69
CA ARG A 174 53.63 -41.30 1.59
C ARG A 174 54.75 -41.12 0.57
N ASN A 175 55.09 -39.87 0.23
CA ASN A 175 56.15 -39.56 -0.72
C ASN A 175 57.58 -39.79 -0.17
N GLN A 176 57.76 -39.97 1.14
CA GLN A 176 59.05 -40.33 1.75
C GLN A 176 59.29 -41.85 1.81
N VAL A 177 58.24 -42.66 1.75
CA VAL A 177 58.34 -44.14 1.79
C VAL A 177 58.59 -44.76 0.41
N VAL A 178 58.37 -44.00 -0.68
CA VAL A 178 58.64 -44.44 -2.05
C VAL A 178 59.98 -43.86 -2.51
N ASN A 179 61.07 -44.34 -1.90
CA ASN A 179 62.40 -44.30 -2.52
C ASN A 179 63.20 -45.54 -2.08
N PRO A 180 63.18 -46.60 -2.88
CA PRO A 180 64.30 -47.52 -2.97
C PRO A 180 64.89 -47.44 -4.39
N GLY A 181 66.09 -46.87 -4.52
CA GLY A 181 67.11 -47.53 -5.32
C GLY A 181 67.62 -48.72 -4.49
N ASP A 182 67.94 -49.89 -5.03
CA ASP A 182 68.32 -50.22 -6.40
C ASP A 182 68.04 -51.72 -6.70
N ASP A 183 68.05 -52.00 -8.01
CA ASP A 183 68.46 -53.22 -8.72
C ASP A 183 67.57 -54.49 -8.80
N GLN A 184 67.18 -54.74 -10.07
CA GLN A 184 67.17 -55.99 -10.87
C GLN A 184 66.87 -57.34 -10.20
N ASP A 185 65.89 -58.06 -10.76
CA ASP A 185 66.16 -59.33 -11.46
C ASP A 185 64.97 -59.76 -12.36
N ASP A 186 65.34 -60.23 -13.55
CA ASP A 186 64.51 -60.89 -14.56
C ASP A 186 63.94 -62.21 -14.02
N ILE A 187 62.61 -62.40 -13.98
CA ILE A 187 61.99 -63.74 -14.06
C ILE A 187 60.64 -63.65 -14.79
N ASP A 188 60.59 -64.28 -15.96
CA ASP A 188 59.37 -64.74 -16.64
C ASP A 188 58.47 -65.54 -15.68
N ASN A 189 57.20 -65.19 -15.55
CA ASN A 189 56.20 -66.25 -15.38
C ASN A 189 54.79 -65.86 -15.82
N ASP A 190 54.23 -66.82 -16.53
CA ASP A 190 52.94 -66.90 -17.17
C ASP A 190 51.81 -67.11 -16.14
N SER A 191 50.57 -66.97 -16.61
CA SER A 191 49.29 -67.36 -15.96
C SER A 191 48.50 -66.34 -15.11
N ASN A 192 47.52 -65.74 -15.77
CA ASN A 192 46.08 -66.03 -15.59
C ASN A 192 45.49 -65.99 -14.15
N SER A 193 44.64 -64.99 -13.83
CA SER A 193 43.28 -65.20 -13.29
C SER A 193 42.56 -63.89 -12.90
N HIS A 194 41.36 -63.77 -13.46
CA HIS A 194 40.14 -63.14 -12.92
C HIS A 194 40.00 -61.62 -12.73
N MET A 195 39.15 -61.08 -13.60
CA MET A 195 38.27 -59.92 -13.37
C MET A 195 37.59 -59.96 -12.00
N VAL A 196 37.71 -58.87 -11.24
CA VAL A 196 36.63 -58.38 -10.38
C VAL A 196 36.48 -56.87 -10.62
N GLN A 197 35.58 -56.55 -11.55
CA GLN A 197 34.87 -55.28 -11.56
C GLN A 197 34.06 -55.16 -10.26
N ARG A 198 34.42 -54.20 -9.40
CA ARG A 198 33.47 -53.60 -8.47
C ARG A 198 33.32 -52.14 -8.82
N GLY A 199 32.31 -51.88 -9.66
CA GLY A 199 31.73 -50.55 -9.79
C GLY A 199 31.05 -50.18 -8.48
N VAL A 200 31.54 -49.12 -7.85
CA VAL A 200 30.73 -48.32 -6.92
C VAL A 200 30.33 -47.08 -7.69
N ARG A 201 29.06 -47.09 -8.14
CA ARG A 201 28.33 -45.94 -8.65
C ARG A 201 28.42 -44.81 -7.63
N LEU A 202 29.10 -43.72 -7.98
CA LEU A 202 28.88 -42.41 -7.37
C LEU A 202 27.78 -41.71 -8.20
N ASP A 203 26.53 -42.00 -7.88
CA ASP A 203 25.42 -41.10 -8.23
C ASP A 203 25.28 -40.10 -7.08
N CYS A 204 25.91 -38.92 -7.24
CA CYS A 204 25.51 -37.68 -6.57
C CYS A 204 25.89 -36.51 -7.49
N LEU A 205 25.04 -36.33 -8.49
CA LEU A 205 24.56 -35.05 -9.03
C LEU A 205 25.43 -33.82 -8.78
N LEU A 206 26.09 -33.39 -9.86
CA LEU A 206 26.28 -32.00 -10.24
C LEU A 206 25.02 -31.16 -9.94
N GLN A 207 25.06 -30.35 -8.89
CA GLN A 207 24.10 -29.25 -8.69
C GLN A 207 24.72 -27.99 -8.05
N ASP A 208 26.03 -27.79 -8.18
CA ASP A 208 26.75 -26.67 -7.56
C ASP A 208 27.02 -25.46 -8.48
N SER A 209 26.44 -25.40 -9.68
CA SER A 209 26.69 -24.28 -10.61
C SER A 209 25.68 -23.12 -10.51
N GLN A 210 24.72 -23.14 -9.58
CA GLN A 210 23.71 -22.05 -9.45
C GLN A 210 23.73 -21.27 -8.13
N GLN A 211 24.54 -21.63 -7.14
CA GLN A 211 24.58 -20.89 -5.87
C GLN A 211 25.56 -19.71 -5.83
N ALA A 212 26.52 -19.63 -6.74
CA ALA A 212 27.51 -18.54 -6.73
C ALA A 212 26.94 -17.19 -7.20
N THR A 213 25.89 -17.17 -8.04
CA THR A 213 25.27 -15.92 -8.53
C THR A 213 24.14 -15.40 -7.63
N SER A 214 23.56 -16.24 -6.76
CA SER A 214 22.50 -15.86 -5.83
C SER A 214 23.02 -15.00 -4.65
N MET A 215 24.24 -15.27 -4.19
CA MET A 215 24.87 -14.53 -3.08
C MET A 215 25.25 -13.09 -3.44
N GLN A 216 25.58 -12.80 -4.71
CA GLN A 216 25.89 -11.42 -5.15
C GLN A 216 24.63 -10.57 -5.36
N SER A 217 23.51 -11.17 -5.76
CA SER A 217 22.21 -10.47 -5.88
C SER A 217 21.71 -10.00 -4.51
N THR A 218 21.80 -10.87 -3.50
CA THR A 218 21.31 -10.57 -2.15
C THR A 218 22.15 -9.48 -1.45
N GLN A 219 23.47 -9.44 -1.68
CA GLN A 219 24.31 -8.36 -1.15
C GLN A 219 24.12 -7.01 -1.87
N ARG A 220 23.74 -6.98 -3.15
CA ARG A 220 23.39 -5.72 -3.83
C ARG A 220 22.07 -5.14 -3.34
N SER A 221 21.09 -5.98 -3.00
CA SER A 221 19.79 -5.52 -2.46
C SER A 221 19.93 -4.86 -1.08
N LEU A 222 20.71 -5.47 -0.18
CA LEU A 222 20.95 -4.93 1.17
C LEU A 222 21.75 -3.61 1.19
N ARG A 223 22.63 -3.37 0.21
CA ARG A 223 23.32 -2.08 0.08
C ARG A 223 22.42 -0.99 -0.49
N HIS A 224 21.35 -1.34 -1.19
CA HIS A 224 20.42 -0.34 -1.71
C HIS A 224 19.46 0.18 -0.64
N THR A 225 19.02 -0.67 0.29
CA THR A 225 18.12 -0.26 1.39
C THR A 225 18.82 0.61 2.44
N GLN A 226 20.07 0.28 2.82
CA GLN A 226 20.84 1.11 3.77
C GLN A 226 21.20 2.51 3.25
N ASN A 227 21.33 2.67 1.92
CA ASN A 227 21.63 3.97 1.31
C ASN A 227 20.37 4.86 1.16
N VAL A 228 19.17 4.28 1.24
CA VAL A 228 17.91 5.04 1.27
C VAL A 228 17.63 5.55 2.69
N GLU A 229 17.84 4.72 3.72
CA GLU A 229 17.67 5.12 5.13
C GLU A 229 18.62 6.25 5.56
N SER A 230 19.89 6.18 5.15
CA SER A 230 20.90 7.20 5.49
C SER A 230 20.61 8.57 4.84
N LYS A 231 19.83 8.60 3.75
CA LYS A 231 19.49 9.83 3.03
C LYS A 231 18.20 10.49 3.56
N SER A 232 17.35 9.74 4.26
CA SER A 232 16.15 10.24 4.94
C SER A 232 16.45 10.89 6.30
N GLU A 233 17.49 10.46 7.02
CA GLU A 233 17.83 11.05 8.33
C GLU A 233 18.57 12.40 8.23
N LEU A 234 19.20 12.68 7.09
CA LEU A 234 19.95 13.93 6.88
C LEU A 234 19.08 15.13 6.46
N ARG A 235 17.75 14.97 6.40
CA ARG A 235 16.82 16.05 6.02
C ARG A 235 15.98 16.64 7.15
N ILE A 236 16.04 16.10 8.37
CA ILE A 236 15.20 16.53 9.50
C ILE A 236 15.91 17.56 10.41
N ARG A 237 17.20 17.87 10.17
CA ARG A 237 17.95 18.84 10.99
C ARG A 237 18.26 20.11 10.23
N GLY A 238 17.25 20.97 10.02
CA GLY A 238 17.46 22.26 9.35
C GLY A 238 16.23 23.15 9.27
N SER A 239 15.58 23.46 10.40
CA SER A 239 14.79 24.70 10.53
C SER A 239 14.48 24.98 11.99
N SER A 240 15.39 25.71 12.63
CA SER A 240 15.10 26.53 13.81
C SER A 240 16.06 27.71 13.75
N GLY A 241 15.54 28.87 13.39
CA GLY A 241 16.31 30.12 13.38
C GLY A 241 15.69 31.21 12.52
N THR A 242 15.08 32.17 13.23
CA THR A 242 14.59 33.52 12.84
C THR A 242 13.36 33.63 11.97
#